data_AF-A0A382XVB2-F1
#
_entry.id   AF-A0A382XVB2-F1
#
_cell.length_a   1.000
_cell.length_b   1.000
_cell.length_c   1.000
_cell.angle_alpha   90.00
_cell.angle_beta   90.00
_cell.angle_gamma   90.00
#
_symmetry.space_group_name_H-M   'P 1'
#
loop_
_entity.id
_entity.type
_entity.pdbx_description
1 polymer ?
#
loop_
_entity_poly.entity_id
_entity_poly.type
_entity_poly.pdbx_seq_one_letter_code
_entity_poly.pdbx_strand_id
1 'polypeptide(L)'
;MDKNIKNKLDGAKLAILSNRLGGICRKMGNTLLRTGRSGVLNRAKDFSCCIVTRDCELLTAEESLPIHVLSGPDLMAKSMHEFHPKLEKGDVFLHNSPYHGDSHPADHTLLMPVIDGHGEHHFTLLAKAHQADIGNSIPTTYHGTARDVYEEGALIFPAVQVVKNY
;
A
#
# COMPACT_ATOMS: atom_id res chain seq x y z
N MET A 1 -15.08 -12.21 44.35
CA MET A 1 -13.83 -12.00 43.60
C MET A 1 -13.92 -12.87 42.37
N ASP A 2 -14.10 -12.24 41.20
CA ASP A 2 -13.81 -12.77 39.85
C ASP A 2 -14.54 -11.89 38.82
N LYS A 3 -13.95 -10.72 38.53
CA LYS A 3 -14.32 -9.92 37.35
C LYS A 3 -13.33 -10.25 36.24
N ASN A 4 -13.36 -11.48 35.76
CA ASN A 4 -12.69 -11.86 34.53
C ASN A 4 -13.62 -11.48 33.35
N ILE A 5 -13.84 -10.18 33.16
CA ILE A 5 -14.52 -9.67 31.97
C ILE A 5 -13.50 -9.78 30.84
N LYS A 6 -13.46 -10.95 30.20
CA LYS A 6 -12.89 -11.05 28.84
C LYS A 6 -13.61 -10.00 28.01
N ASN A 7 -12.88 -8.98 27.59
CA ASN A 7 -13.34 -7.87 26.77
C ASN A 7 -13.72 -8.44 25.39
N LYS A 8 -14.85 -9.13 25.30
CA LYS A 8 -15.28 -9.82 24.10
C LYS A 8 -15.76 -8.75 23.12
N LEU A 9 -15.12 -8.67 21.97
CA LEU A 9 -15.53 -7.79 20.89
C LEU A 9 -16.97 -8.16 20.51
N ASP A 10 -17.94 -7.29 20.80
CA ASP A 10 -19.33 -7.51 20.41
C ASP A 10 -19.55 -7.11 18.94
N GLY A 11 -20.66 -7.58 18.34
CA GLY A 11 -20.94 -7.35 16.92
C GLY A 11 -21.07 -5.87 16.56
N ALA A 12 -21.57 -5.04 17.47
CA ALA A 12 -21.69 -3.60 17.24
C ALA A 12 -20.32 -2.92 17.21
N LYS A 13 -19.43 -3.24 18.15
CA LYS A 13 -18.05 -2.75 18.19
C LYS A 13 -17.27 -3.20 16.95
N LEU A 14 -17.41 -4.46 16.55
CA LEU A 14 -16.77 -4.97 15.33
C LEU A 14 -17.25 -4.20 14.09
N ALA A 15 -18.56 -3.98 13.95
CA ALA A 15 -19.13 -3.22 12.83
C ALA A 15 -18.63 -1.76 12.80
N ILE A 16 -18.50 -1.12 13.97
CA ILE A 16 -17.95 0.24 14.07
C ILE A 16 -16.48 0.26 13.64
N LEU A 17 -15.66 -0.69 14.12
CA LEU A 17 -14.24 -0.77 13.75
C LEU A 17 -14.05 -1.03 12.26
N SER A 18 -14.78 -2.01 11.70
CA SER A 18 -14.75 -2.32 10.28
C SER A 18 -15.10 -1.09 9.42
N ASN A 19 -16.21 -0.40 9.75
CA ASN A 19 -16.60 0.82 9.03
C ASN A 19 -15.58 1.96 9.17
N ARG A 20 -14.93 2.11 10.33
CA ARG A 20 -13.89 3.13 10.54
C ARG A 20 -12.65 2.84 9.72
N LEU A 21 -12.17 1.60 9.70
CA LEU A 21 -11.03 1.16 8.90
C LEU A 21 -11.31 1.33 7.41
N GLY A 22 -12.46 0.85 6.93
CA GLY A 22 -12.86 1.07 5.54
C GLY A 22 -13.04 2.56 5.21
N GLY A 23 -13.52 3.36 6.17
CA GLY A 23 -13.60 4.81 6.04
C GLY A 23 -12.24 5.49 5.86
N ILE A 24 -11.17 4.95 6.45
CA ILE A 24 -9.79 5.43 6.24
C ILE A 24 -9.37 5.15 4.79
N CYS A 25 -9.53 3.90 4.31
CA CYS A 25 -9.21 3.54 2.92
C CYS A 25 -9.94 4.41 1.90
N ARG A 26 -11.26 4.63 2.07
CA ARG A 26 -12.05 5.50 1.19
C ARG A 26 -11.55 6.94 1.17
N LYS A 27 -11.12 7.48 2.32
CA LYS A 27 -10.55 8.83 2.39
C LYS A 27 -9.17 8.92 1.72
N MET A 28 -8.34 7.90 1.86
CA MET A 28 -7.07 7.79 1.14
C MET A 28 -7.31 7.79 -0.38
N GLY A 29 -8.18 6.90 -0.86
CA GLY A 29 -8.52 6.80 -2.27
C GLY A 29 -9.16 8.07 -2.83
N ASN A 30 -10.06 8.71 -2.08
CA ASN A 30 -10.65 9.99 -2.50
C ASN A 30 -9.61 11.11 -2.59
N THR A 31 -8.63 11.13 -1.67
CA THR A 31 -7.53 12.09 -1.71
C THR A 31 -6.70 11.89 -2.98
N LEU A 32 -6.26 10.65 -3.26
CA LEU A 32 -5.54 10.31 -4.49
C LEU A 32 -6.32 10.73 -5.76
N LEU A 33 -7.61 10.41 -5.81
CA LEU A 33 -8.47 10.77 -6.95
C LEU A 33 -8.52 12.28 -7.18
N ARG A 34 -8.65 13.06 -6.11
CA ARG A 34 -8.78 14.53 -6.19
C ARG A 34 -7.46 15.25 -6.44
N THR A 35 -6.34 14.67 -6.03
CA THR A 35 -5.01 15.27 -6.22
C THR A 35 -4.29 14.75 -7.46
N GLY A 36 -4.72 13.61 -8.02
CA GLY A 36 -4.15 13.00 -9.21
C GLY A 36 -4.34 13.87 -10.45
N ARG A 37 -3.23 14.23 -11.10
CA ARG A 37 -3.25 14.98 -12.37
C ARG A 37 -3.37 14.09 -13.60
N SER A 38 -2.85 12.86 -13.52
CA SER A 38 -2.87 11.90 -14.63
C SER A 38 -4.29 11.41 -14.92
N GLY A 39 -4.63 11.30 -16.20
CA GLY A 39 -5.88 10.69 -16.66
C GLY A 39 -6.05 9.23 -16.20
N VAL A 40 -4.92 8.52 -16.03
CA VAL A 40 -4.87 7.18 -15.46
C VAL A 40 -5.50 7.15 -14.06
N LEU A 41 -5.26 8.18 -13.25
CA LEU A 41 -5.77 8.25 -11.88
C LEU A 41 -7.15 8.93 -11.81
N ASN A 42 -7.30 10.11 -12.41
CA ASN A 42 -8.52 10.91 -12.23
C ASN A 42 -9.68 10.55 -13.16
N ARG A 43 -9.43 9.77 -14.23
CA ARG A 43 -10.48 9.24 -15.11
C ARG A 43 -10.58 7.73 -15.05
N ALA A 44 -9.47 7.03 -15.28
CA ALA A 44 -9.46 5.56 -15.31
C ALA A 44 -9.48 4.92 -13.90
N LYS A 45 -9.11 5.69 -12.86
CA LYS A 45 -9.07 5.26 -11.46
C LYS A 45 -8.15 4.06 -11.22
N ASP A 46 -7.01 4.04 -11.91
CA ASP A 46 -6.01 3.01 -11.76
C ASP A 46 -5.11 3.26 -10.54
N PHE A 47 -5.73 3.13 -9.37
CA PHE A 47 -5.10 3.24 -8.07
C PHE A 47 -5.86 2.39 -7.06
N SER A 48 -5.24 2.10 -5.92
CA SER A 48 -5.90 1.39 -4.83
C SER A 48 -5.30 1.76 -3.49
N CYS A 49 -6.10 1.63 -2.44
CA CYS A 49 -5.69 1.90 -1.08
C CYS A 49 -6.13 0.74 -0.20
N CYS A 50 -5.21 0.24 0.61
CA CYS A 50 -5.52 -0.81 1.56
C CYS A 50 -4.74 -0.63 2.85
N ILE A 51 -5.15 -1.39 3.85
CA ILE A 51 -4.47 -1.49 5.14
C ILE A 51 -4.14 -2.95 5.36
N VAL A 52 -2.90 -3.22 5.77
CA VAL A 52 -2.49 -4.52 6.27
C VAL A 52 -2.17 -4.44 7.76
N THR A 53 -2.32 -5.56 8.47
CA THR A 53 -1.98 -5.69 9.90
C THR A 53 -0.47 -5.64 10.10
N ARG A 54 -0.03 -5.56 11.37
CA ARG A 54 1.38 -5.72 11.75
C ARG A 54 2.02 -7.02 11.27
N ASP A 55 1.21 -8.07 11.10
CA ASP A 55 1.63 -9.39 10.62
C ASP A 55 1.55 -9.48 9.08
N CYS A 56 1.35 -8.33 8.42
CA CYS A 56 1.25 -8.17 6.98
C CYS A 56 0.03 -8.89 6.38
N GLU A 57 -1.07 -9.05 7.11
CA GLU A 57 -2.30 -9.63 6.59
C GLU A 57 -3.24 -8.53 6.08
N LEU A 58 -3.93 -8.77 4.96
CA LEU A 58 -4.90 -7.80 4.44
C LEU A 58 -6.04 -7.58 5.44
N LEU A 59 -6.22 -6.33 5.87
CA LEU A 59 -7.26 -5.95 6.83
C LEU A 59 -8.49 -5.33 6.13
N THR A 60 -8.27 -4.41 5.18
CA THR A 60 -9.35 -3.77 4.41
C THR A 60 -8.84 -3.19 3.10
N ALA A 61 -9.66 -3.23 2.06
CA ALA A 61 -9.36 -2.70 0.73
C ALA A 61 -10.63 -2.18 0.05
N GLU A 62 -11.20 -1.12 0.60
CA GLU A 62 -12.41 -0.48 0.05
C GLU A 62 -12.17 0.12 -1.34
N GLU A 63 -13.16 0.00 -2.24
CA GLU A 63 -13.18 0.62 -3.57
C GLU A 63 -11.87 0.46 -4.38
N SER A 64 -11.23 -0.70 -4.28
CA SER A 64 -9.91 -0.98 -4.85
C SER A 64 -9.96 -2.05 -5.96
N LEU A 65 -8.96 -2.05 -6.83
CA LEU A 65 -8.81 -3.04 -7.90
C LEU A 65 -8.29 -4.36 -7.30
N PRO A 66 -8.96 -5.51 -7.53
CA PRO A 66 -8.57 -6.78 -6.92
C PRO A 66 -7.10 -7.16 -7.13
N ILE A 67 -6.56 -6.91 -8.33
CA ILE A 67 -5.16 -7.17 -8.68
C ILE A 67 -4.17 -6.37 -7.82
N HIS A 68 -4.58 -5.21 -7.30
CA HIS A 68 -3.73 -4.37 -6.45
C HIS A 68 -3.69 -4.79 -4.98
N VAL A 69 -4.74 -5.46 -4.50
CA VAL A 69 -5.00 -5.54 -3.05
C VAL A 69 -5.23 -6.95 -2.50
N LEU A 70 -5.73 -7.89 -3.31
CA LEU A 70 -6.02 -9.25 -2.82
C LEU A 70 -4.75 -10.10 -2.63
N SER A 71 -3.67 -9.74 -3.32
CA SER A 71 -2.34 -10.29 -3.16
C SER A 71 -1.34 -9.18 -3.45
N GLY A 72 -0.20 -9.18 -2.76
CA GLY A 72 0.86 -8.20 -2.99
C GLY A 72 1.08 -7.27 -1.81
N PRO A 73 0.07 -6.56 -1.25
CA PRO A 73 0.24 -5.73 -0.05
C PRO A 73 0.91 -6.44 1.12
N ASP A 74 0.58 -7.72 1.30
CA ASP A 74 1.18 -8.58 2.32
C ASP A 74 2.67 -8.81 2.06
N LEU A 75 3.06 -9.11 0.81
CA LEU A 75 4.43 -9.34 0.39
C LEU A 75 5.28 -8.06 0.40
N MET A 76 4.69 -6.94 -0.05
CA MET A 76 5.34 -5.62 -0.04
C MET A 76 5.62 -5.17 1.41
N ALA A 77 4.67 -5.38 2.32
CA ALA A 77 4.85 -5.07 3.74
C ALA A 77 5.89 -5.99 4.41
N LYS A 78 5.88 -7.29 4.10
CA LYS A 78 6.93 -8.23 4.55
C LYS A 78 8.33 -7.79 4.09
N SER A 79 8.46 -7.41 2.82
CA SER A 79 9.71 -6.92 2.25
C SER A 79 10.19 -5.64 2.94
N MET A 80 9.26 -4.72 3.24
CA MET A 80 9.57 -3.52 4.03
C MET A 80 10.10 -3.88 5.43
N HIS A 81 9.47 -4.84 6.13
CA HIS A 81 9.92 -5.26 7.46
C HIS A 81 11.29 -5.95 7.42
N GLU A 82 11.57 -6.73 6.38
CA GLU A 82 12.86 -7.42 6.18
C GLU A 82 13.99 -6.41 5.92
N PHE A 83 13.76 -5.45 5.02
CA PHE A 83 14.77 -4.44 4.66
C PHE A 83 14.93 -3.35 5.71
N HIS A 84 13.88 -3.10 6.52
CA HIS A 84 13.88 -2.08 7.57
C HIS A 84 13.47 -2.69 8.92
N PRO A 85 14.42 -3.34 9.63
CA PRO A 85 14.16 -3.96 10.93
C PRO A 85 13.68 -2.97 12.00
N LYS A 86 13.87 -1.66 11.78
CA LYS A 86 13.40 -0.59 12.63
C LYS A 86 12.57 0.39 11.82
N LEU A 87 11.27 0.41 12.09
CA LEU A 87 10.32 1.36 11.53
C LEU A 87 10.09 2.49 12.54
N GLU A 88 10.12 3.73 12.09
CA GLU A 88 9.83 4.90 12.93
C GLU A 88 8.52 5.56 12.50
N LYS A 89 7.88 6.27 13.44
CA LYS A 89 6.65 7.01 13.16
C LYS A 89 6.96 8.12 12.15
N GLY A 90 6.15 8.17 11.08
CA GLY A 90 6.32 9.18 10.03
C GLY A 90 7.23 8.75 8.88
N ASP A 91 7.78 7.53 8.92
CA ASP A 91 8.50 6.96 7.79
C ASP A 91 7.54 6.59 6.65
N VAL A 92 8.02 6.73 5.40
CA VAL A 92 7.30 6.29 4.20
C VAL A 92 8.27 5.65 3.22
N PHE A 93 7.85 4.55 2.62
CA PHE A 93 8.64 3.72 1.72
C PHE A 93 7.99 3.64 0.34
N LEU A 94 8.78 3.77 -0.72
CA LEU A 94 8.36 3.55 -2.10
C LEU A 94 8.64 2.11 -2.49
N HIS A 95 7.62 1.45 -3.03
CA HIS A 95 7.69 0.09 -3.56
C HIS A 95 7.12 0.04 -4.97
N ASN A 96 7.86 -0.52 -5.92
CA ASN A 96 7.34 -0.88 -7.24
C ASN A 96 7.89 -2.22 -7.77
N SER A 97 8.40 -3.09 -6.88
CA SER A 97 9.17 -4.26 -7.28
C SER A 97 8.29 -5.48 -7.53
N PRO A 98 8.17 -5.99 -8.78
CA PRO A 98 7.37 -7.18 -9.05
C PRO A 98 7.93 -8.43 -8.36
N TYR A 99 9.26 -8.46 -8.19
CA TYR A 99 9.95 -9.53 -7.48
C TYR A 99 9.65 -9.59 -5.97
N HIS A 100 9.05 -8.54 -5.41
CA HIS A 100 8.79 -8.39 -3.98
C HIS A 100 7.30 -8.14 -3.68
N GLY A 101 6.42 -8.56 -4.60
CA GLY A 101 4.97 -8.58 -4.40
C GLY A 101 4.19 -7.52 -5.15
N ASP A 102 4.84 -6.67 -5.95
CA ASP A 102 4.12 -5.75 -6.81
C ASP A 102 3.58 -6.41 -8.10
N SER A 103 2.58 -5.81 -8.73
CA SER A 103 2.00 -6.30 -9.99
C SER A 103 2.95 -6.12 -11.17
N HIS A 104 3.52 -4.92 -11.32
CA HIS A 104 4.52 -4.58 -12.35
C HIS A 104 5.17 -3.22 -12.00
N PRO A 105 6.29 -2.84 -12.61
CA PRO A 105 7.08 -1.68 -12.17
C PRO A 105 6.41 -0.31 -12.27
N ALA A 106 5.32 -0.16 -13.04
CA ALA A 106 4.61 1.12 -13.10
C ALA A 106 3.62 1.34 -11.95
N ASP A 107 3.34 0.32 -11.13
CA ASP A 107 2.41 0.39 -10.01
C ASP A 107 3.07 0.88 -8.72
N HIS A 108 3.47 2.14 -8.72
CA HIS A 108 4.14 2.74 -7.57
C HIS A 108 3.25 2.72 -6.32
N THR A 109 3.79 2.16 -5.24
CA THR A 109 3.11 1.98 -3.96
C THR A 109 3.87 2.66 -2.84
N LEU A 110 3.19 3.55 -2.12
CA LEU A 110 3.70 4.09 -0.87
C LEU A 110 3.23 3.20 0.28
N LEU A 111 4.18 2.77 1.12
CA LEU A 111 3.93 2.04 2.36
C LEU A 111 4.25 2.97 3.52
N MET A 112 3.30 3.11 4.44
CA MET A 112 3.46 3.93 5.64
C MET A 112 3.11 3.09 6.88
N PRO A 113 4.08 2.70 7.71
CA PRO A 113 3.80 2.04 8.97
C PRO A 113 3.11 2.99 9.94
N VAL A 114 2.10 2.47 10.63
CA VAL A 114 1.38 3.16 11.70
C VAL A 114 1.98 2.73 13.02
N ILE A 115 2.82 3.61 13.56
CA ILE A 115 3.49 3.45 14.84
C ILE A 115 2.80 4.33 15.89
N ASP A 116 2.47 3.76 17.06
CA ASP A 116 1.84 4.51 18.15
C ASP A 116 2.86 5.34 18.98
N GLY A 117 2.38 5.96 20.06
CA GLY A 117 3.22 6.77 20.95
C GLY A 117 4.22 5.97 21.79
N HIS A 118 4.11 4.64 21.81
CA HIS A 118 5.01 3.73 22.51
C HIS A 118 6.04 3.08 21.58
N GLY A 119 5.97 3.37 20.28
CA GLY A 119 6.84 2.76 19.27
C GLY A 119 6.33 1.42 18.76
N GLU A 120 5.07 1.05 19.03
CA GLU A 120 4.50 -0.21 18.55
C GLU A 120 3.89 -0.05 17.16
N HIS A 121 4.23 -0.97 16.26
CA HIS A 121 3.63 -1.08 14.93
C HIS A 121 2.30 -1.84 14.99
N HIS A 122 1.25 -1.21 14.46
CA HIS A 122 -0.10 -1.80 14.43
C HIS A 122 -0.56 -2.16 13.03
N PHE A 123 -0.28 -1.30 12.04
CA PHE A 123 -0.75 -1.43 10.67
C PHE A 123 0.25 -0.86 9.68
N THR A 124 0.15 -1.26 8.42
CA THR A 124 0.81 -0.55 7.31
C THR A 124 -0.28 -0.08 6.35
N LEU A 125 -0.26 1.23 6.04
CA LEU A 125 -1.12 1.82 5.03
C LEU A 125 -0.44 1.70 3.67
N LEU A 126 -1.19 1.32 2.64
CA LEU A 126 -0.69 1.26 1.28
C LEU A 126 -1.51 2.16 0.37
N ALA A 127 -0.83 2.95 -0.44
CA ALA A 127 -1.40 3.76 -1.51
C ALA A 127 -0.66 3.44 -2.81
N LYS A 128 -1.31 2.67 -3.69
CA LYS A 128 -0.79 2.27 -5.00
C LYS A 128 -1.41 3.13 -6.09
N ALA A 129 -0.62 3.62 -7.03
CA ALA A 129 -1.10 4.39 -8.17
C ALA A 129 -0.27 4.10 -9.41
N HIS A 130 -0.94 3.74 -10.51
CA HIS A 130 -0.28 3.47 -11.78
C HIS A 130 0.32 4.75 -12.36
N GLN A 131 1.61 4.69 -12.69
CA GLN A 131 2.31 5.75 -13.38
C GLN A 131 2.07 5.61 -14.88
N ALA A 132 1.75 6.71 -15.57
CA ALA A 132 1.50 6.67 -17.02
C ALA A 132 2.79 6.47 -17.85
N ASP A 133 3.94 6.74 -17.24
CA ASP A 133 5.27 6.56 -17.81
C ASP A 133 6.27 6.39 -16.66
N ILE A 134 7.24 5.48 -16.83
CA ILE A 134 8.34 5.24 -15.89
C ILE A 134 9.72 5.24 -16.57
N GLY A 135 9.81 5.73 -17.82
CA GLY A 135 11.06 5.76 -18.58
C GLY A 135 11.33 4.52 -19.43
N ASN A 136 10.27 3.83 -19.88
CA ASN A 136 10.35 2.68 -20.80
C ASN A 136 11.05 3.06 -22.12
N SER A 137 11.63 2.08 -22.83
CA SER A 137 12.36 2.31 -24.09
C SER A 137 11.48 2.88 -25.21
N ILE A 138 10.17 2.72 -25.10
CA ILE A 138 9.15 3.37 -25.92
C ILE A 138 8.08 3.99 -25.01
N PRO A 139 7.32 5.03 -25.46
CA PRO A 139 6.30 5.70 -24.63
C PRO A 139 5.08 4.83 -24.29
N THR A 140 5.26 3.88 -23.37
CA THR A 140 4.23 2.97 -22.87
C THR A 140 4.61 2.43 -21.49
N THR A 141 3.61 2.01 -20.71
CA THR A 141 3.82 1.18 -19.50
C THR A 141 3.54 -0.29 -19.75
N TYR A 142 3.04 -0.64 -20.94
CA TYR A 142 2.72 -2.01 -21.35
C TYR A 142 3.57 -2.42 -22.56
N HIS A 143 4.87 -2.64 -22.34
CA HIS A 143 5.79 -3.02 -23.41
C HIS A 143 5.87 -4.54 -23.56
N GLY A 144 4.82 -5.14 -24.14
CA GLY A 144 4.71 -6.61 -24.26
C GLY A 144 5.78 -7.31 -25.11
N THR A 145 6.60 -6.55 -25.85
CA THR A 145 7.74 -7.05 -26.63
C THR A 145 9.10 -6.73 -25.99
N ALA A 146 9.12 -6.17 -24.78
CA ALA A 146 10.36 -5.91 -24.07
C ALA A 146 11.14 -7.22 -23.87
N ARG A 147 12.43 -7.17 -24.16
CA ARG A 147 13.38 -8.28 -24.00
C ARG A 147 13.72 -8.53 -22.55
N ASP A 148 13.80 -7.46 -21.76
CA ASP A 148 14.21 -7.49 -20.37
C ASP A 148 13.63 -6.29 -19.59
N VAL A 149 13.74 -6.34 -18.26
CA VAL A 149 13.22 -5.30 -17.36
C VAL A 149 13.87 -3.93 -17.56
N TYR A 150 15.09 -3.88 -18.11
CA TYR A 150 15.75 -2.62 -18.42
C TYR A 150 15.13 -1.96 -19.66
N GLU A 151 14.71 -2.78 -20.63
CA GLU A 151 13.95 -2.29 -21.78
C GLU A 151 12.58 -1.77 -21.39
N GLU A 152 11.97 -2.30 -20.31
CA GLU A 152 10.75 -1.75 -19.71
C GLU A 152 10.98 -0.39 -19.01
N GLY A 153 12.23 0.10 -18.94
CA GLY A 153 12.60 1.35 -18.27
C GLY A 153 12.48 1.31 -16.76
N ALA A 154 12.26 0.12 -16.20
CA ALA A 154 11.93 -0.05 -14.81
C ALA A 154 13.16 0.13 -13.93
N LEU A 155 13.19 1.21 -13.17
CA LEU A 155 13.97 1.26 -11.93
C LEU A 155 13.14 0.60 -10.83
N ILE A 156 13.73 -0.44 -10.22
CA ILE A 156 13.07 -1.23 -9.18
C ILE A 156 13.46 -0.67 -7.81
N PHE A 157 12.46 -0.20 -7.08
CA PHE A 157 12.53 0.33 -5.72
C PHE A 157 11.87 -0.67 -4.77
N PRO A 158 12.62 -1.60 -4.16
CA PRO A 158 12.06 -2.54 -3.20
C PRO A 158 12.00 -1.89 -1.80
N ALA A 159 10.85 -1.31 -1.46
CA ALA A 159 10.60 -0.61 -0.18
C ALA A 159 11.70 0.41 0.19
N VAL A 160 12.08 1.27 -0.77
CA VAL A 160 13.08 2.31 -0.55
C VAL A 160 12.50 3.40 0.35
N GLN A 161 13.17 3.75 1.44
CA GLN A 161 12.70 4.85 2.31
C GLN A 161 12.81 6.19 1.57
N VAL A 162 11.67 6.87 1.41
CA VAL A 162 11.57 8.16 0.70
C VAL A 162 11.19 9.32 1.63
N VAL A 163 10.64 9.02 2.80
CA VAL A 163 10.36 10.00 3.86
C VAL A 163 10.79 9.39 5.19
N LYS A 164 11.33 10.23 6.08
CA LYS A 164 11.77 9.85 7.42
C LYS A 164 11.21 10.83 8.44
N ASN A 165 10.59 10.33 9.51
CA ASN A 165 10.15 11.11 10.68
C ASN A 165 9.31 12.37 10.35
N TYR A 166 8.33 12.26 9.46
CA TYR A 166 7.36 13.34 9.16
C TYR A 166 6.37 13.60 10.30
#